data_AF-A0A970BNQ1-F1
#
_entry.id   AF-A0A970BNQ1-F1
#
_cell.length_a   1.000
_cell.length_b   1.000
_cell.length_c   1.000
_cell.angle_alpha   90.00
_cell.angle_beta   90.00
_cell.angle_gamma   90.00
#
_symmetry.space_group_name_H-M   'P 1'
#
loop_
_entity.id
_entity.type
_entity.pdbx_description
1 polymer ?
#
loop_
_entity_poly.entity_id
_entity_poly.type
_entity_poly.pdbx_seq_one_letter_code
_entity_poly.pdbx_strand_id
1 'polypeptide(L)'
;MKLVATALFGVESVVADELVALGYPRENIKVTDAQIILDPGSQAAAAQAIARANLWLRSAERVLAALTSFIAKDFDALFDNTRAFPWEDWIPSQAVFVVNGYSRKSILFGIPSCQRIIKKAIVARLLHAAGLPDNAQ
;
A
#
# COMPACT_ATOMS: atom_id res chain seq x y z
N MET A 1 -0.14 -6.71 8.30
CA MET A 1 -0.59 -5.67 7.35
C MET A 1 -1.05 -4.44 8.12
N LYS A 2 -0.77 -3.23 7.63
CA LYS A 2 -1.25 -1.96 8.24
C LYS A 2 -2.30 -1.30 7.35
N LEU A 3 -3.15 -0.47 7.96
CA LEU A 3 -4.08 0.40 7.25
C LEU A 3 -3.44 1.79 7.10
N VAL A 4 -3.57 2.40 5.92
CA VAL A 4 -3.15 3.78 5.66
C VAL A 4 -4.37 4.56 5.20
N ALA A 5 -4.79 5.55 5.96
CA ALA A 5 -5.79 6.52 5.55
C ALA A 5 -5.08 7.78 5.03
N THR A 6 -5.45 8.26 3.85
CA THR A 6 -4.97 9.55 3.33
C THR A 6 -5.92 10.67 3.71
N ALA A 7 -5.39 11.87 3.91
CA ALA A 7 -6.19 13.03 4.29
C ALA A 7 -5.62 14.32 3.68
N LEU A 8 -6.46 15.35 3.55
CA LEU A 8 -5.98 16.69 3.22
C LEU A 8 -5.07 17.23 4.35
N PHE A 9 -4.15 18.14 3.99
CA PHE A 9 -3.28 18.76 4.99
C PHE A 9 -4.10 19.56 6.01
N GLY A 10 -3.83 19.32 7.31
CA GLY A 10 -4.48 20.01 8.43
C GLY A 10 -5.69 19.30 9.02
N VAL A 11 -6.14 18.17 8.43
CA VAL A 11 -7.26 17.36 8.97
C VAL A 11 -6.82 15.96 9.43
N GLU A 12 -5.51 15.69 9.49
CA GLU A 12 -4.99 14.37 9.85
C GLU A 12 -5.34 13.98 11.29
N SER A 13 -5.36 14.95 12.21
CA SER A 13 -5.80 14.74 13.59
C SER A 13 -7.26 14.31 13.66
N VAL A 14 -8.13 14.90 12.84
CA VAL A 14 -9.56 14.55 12.79
C VAL A 14 -9.74 13.09 12.37
N VAL A 15 -9.04 12.65 11.32
CA VAL A 15 -9.08 11.25 10.88
C VAL A 15 -8.56 10.30 11.96
N ALA A 16 -7.51 10.70 12.68
CA ALA A 16 -7.00 9.91 13.79
C ALA A 16 -8.00 9.82 14.95
N ASP A 17 -8.71 10.90 15.27
CA ASP A 17 -9.75 10.92 16.30
C ASP A 17 -10.96 10.07 15.88
N GLU A 18 -11.34 10.06 14.60
CA GLU A 18 -12.36 9.14 14.06
C GLU A 18 -11.94 7.67 14.25
N LEU A 19 -10.67 7.32 14.00
CA LEU A 19 -10.17 5.96 14.25
C LEU A 19 -10.22 5.60 15.75
N VAL A 20 -9.89 6.53 16.64
CA VAL A 20 -10.02 6.33 18.08
C VAL A 20 -11.48 6.12 18.47
N ALA A 21 -12.40 6.91 17.93
CA ALA A 21 -13.84 6.77 18.15
C ALA A 21 -14.38 5.42 17.63
N LEU A 22 -13.75 4.84 16.60
CA LEU A 22 -14.06 3.49 16.12
C LEU A 22 -13.51 2.38 17.02
N GLY A 23 -12.73 2.72 18.04
CA GLY A 23 -12.19 1.78 19.03
C GLY A 23 -10.76 1.31 18.75
N TYR A 24 -10.01 2.01 17.89
CA TYR A 24 -8.59 1.72 17.70
C TYR A 24 -7.74 2.53 18.69
N PRO A 25 -6.84 1.89 19.46
CA PRO A 25 -6.03 2.59 20.45
C PRO A 25 -5.12 3.64 19.82
N ARG A 26 -4.96 4.79 20.49
CA ARG A 26 -4.20 5.94 19.96
C ARG A 26 -2.73 5.59 19.73
N GLU A 27 -2.15 4.75 20.58
CA GLU A 27 -0.78 4.25 20.49
C GLU A 27 -0.49 3.45 19.21
N ASN A 28 -1.53 2.88 18.59
CA ASN A 28 -1.42 2.14 17.33
C ASN A 28 -1.60 3.03 16.09
N ILE A 29 -1.85 4.33 16.28
CA ILE A 29 -2.12 5.29 15.21
C ILE A 29 -0.93 6.25 15.10
N LYS A 30 -0.21 6.16 13.99
CA LYS A 30 0.84 7.10 13.63
C LYS A 30 0.29 8.13 12.65
N VAL A 31 0.45 9.41 12.99
CA VAL A 31 0.06 10.53 12.12
C VAL A 31 1.31 11.14 11.50
N THR A 32 1.25 11.36 10.20
CA THR A 32 2.25 12.08 9.40
C THR A 32 1.53 12.97 8.38
N ASP A 33 2.24 13.90 7.75
CA ASP A 33 1.72 14.78 6.70
C ASP A 33 0.86 14.01 5.67
N ALA A 34 -0.44 14.34 5.62
CA ALA A 34 -1.45 13.72 4.76
C ALA A 34 -1.66 12.19 4.89
N GLN A 35 -1.07 11.54 5.90
CA GLN A 35 -1.15 10.08 6.09
C GLN A 35 -1.32 9.68 7.56
N ILE A 36 -2.31 8.82 7.81
CA ILE A 36 -2.59 8.21 9.09
C ILE A 36 -2.40 6.70 8.94
N ILE A 37 -1.46 6.13 9.69
CA ILE A 37 -1.13 4.71 9.66
C ILE A 37 -1.66 4.06 10.93
N LEU A 38 -2.56 3.10 10.77
CA LEU A 38 -3.07 2.26 11.86
C LEU A 38 -2.40 0.88 11.80
N ASP A 39 -1.85 0.45 12.92
CA ASP A 39 -1.42 -0.93 13.15
C ASP A 39 -2.45 -1.70 14.00
N PRO A 40 -3.29 -2.53 13.38
CA PRO A 40 -4.32 -3.30 14.09
C PRO A 40 -3.78 -4.59 14.73
N GLY A 41 -2.47 -4.85 14.64
CA GLY A 41 -1.78 -5.96 15.31
C GLY A 41 -1.90 -7.34 14.64
N SER A 42 -3.03 -7.68 14.02
CA SER A 42 -3.22 -8.96 13.32
C SER A 42 -3.80 -8.80 11.92
N GLN A 43 -3.63 -9.80 11.05
CA GLN A 43 -4.17 -9.79 9.69
C GLN A 43 -5.71 -9.75 9.68
N ALA A 44 -6.36 -10.51 10.56
CA ALA A 44 -7.82 -10.53 10.70
C ALA A 44 -8.35 -9.17 11.18
N ALA A 45 -7.69 -8.58 12.18
CA ALA A 45 -8.02 -7.24 12.66
C ALA A 45 -7.79 -6.18 11.57
N ALA A 46 -6.77 -6.33 10.72
CA ALA A 46 -6.54 -5.43 9.60
C ALA A 46 -7.65 -5.47 8.56
N ALA A 47 -8.14 -6.65 8.18
CA ALA A 47 -9.27 -6.77 7.24
C ALA A 47 -10.54 -6.12 7.82
N GLN A 48 -10.84 -6.36 9.11
CA GLN A 48 -11.95 -5.72 9.80
C GLN A 48 -11.76 -4.20 9.90
N ALA A 49 -10.55 -3.73 10.16
CA ALA A 49 -10.24 -2.30 10.23
C ALA A 49 -10.43 -1.60 8.90
N ILE A 50 -9.98 -2.21 7.79
CA ILE A 50 -10.19 -1.69 6.44
C ILE A 50 -11.70 -1.58 6.13
N ALA A 51 -12.47 -2.62 6.42
CA ALA A 51 -13.91 -2.60 6.18
C ALA A 51 -14.63 -1.52 7.00
N ARG A 52 -14.35 -1.44 8.31
CA ARG A 52 -14.96 -0.44 9.20
C ARG A 52 -14.53 0.98 8.83
N ALA A 53 -13.25 1.20 8.51
CA ALA A 53 -12.74 2.52 8.14
C ALA A 53 -13.40 3.04 6.85
N ASN A 54 -13.56 2.19 5.82
CA ASN A 54 -14.26 2.59 4.58
C ASN A 54 -15.72 2.99 4.81
N LEU A 55 -16.38 2.42 5.81
CA LEU A 55 -17.79 2.73 6.11
C LEU A 55 -17.96 3.98 6.99
N TRP A 56 -16.97 4.30 7.83
CA TRP A 56 -17.16 5.24 8.93
C TRP A 56 -16.24 6.45 8.96
N LEU A 57 -15.06 6.41 8.33
CA LEU A 57 -14.21 7.59 8.25
C LEU A 57 -14.84 8.61 7.30
N ARG A 58 -15.07 9.83 7.79
CA ARG A 58 -15.72 10.89 7.01
C ARG A 58 -14.72 11.91 6.48
N SER A 59 -13.58 12.02 7.15
CA SER A 59 -12.53 12.99 6.79
C SER A 59 -11.37 12.37 6.00
N ALA A 60 -11.30 11.05 5.89
CA ALA A 60 -10.30 10.36 5.08
C ALA A 60 -10.67 10.39 3.59
N GLU A 61 -9.69 10.61 2.71
CA GLU A 61 -9.90 10.56 1.25
C GLU A 61 -9.89 9.12 0.72
N ARG A 62 -8.98 8.29 1.23
CA ARG A 62 -8.81 6.89 0.82
C ARG A 62 -8.36 6.02 1.99
N VAL A 63 -8.79 4.77 1.98
CA VAL A 63 -8.30 3.72 2.88
C VAL A 63 -7.51 2.71 2.05
N LEU A 64 -6.22 2.57 2.35
CA LEU A 64 -5.26 1.74 1.63
C LEU A 64 -4.72 0.63 2.54
N ALA A 65 -4.48 -0.54 1.96
CA ALA A 65 -3.77 -1.63 2.62
C ALA A 65 -2.26 -1.49 2.35
N ALA A 66 -1.45 -1.36 3.39
CA ALA A 66 0.00 -1.40 3.27
C ALA A 66 0.48 -2.85 3.24
N LEU A 67 0.73 -3.36 2.02
CA LEU A 67 1.08 -4.75 1.75
C LEU A 67 2.56 -5.07 2.07
N THR A 68 3.47 -4.20 1.63
CA THR A 68 4.91 -4.36 1.82
C THR A 68 5.62 -3.01 1.94
N SER A 69 6.81 -2.98 2.53
CA SER A 69 7.66 -1.80 2.66
C SER A 69 9.13 -2.22 2.68
N PHE A 70 9.96 -1.52 1.93
CA PHE A 70 11.40 -1.80 1.80
C PHE A 70 12.16 -0.54 1.36
N ILE A 71 13.48 -0.57 1.52
CA ILE A 71 14.38 0.48 1.03
C ILE A 71 14.89 0.07 -0.35
N ALA A 72 14.71 0.94 -1.35
CA ALA A 72 15.29 0.77 -2.69
C ALA A 72 16.18 1.97 -3.01
N LYS A 73 17.46 1.70 -3.31
CA LYS A 73 18.45 2.74 -3.65
C LYS A 73 18.67 2.89 -5.17
N ASP A 74 18.22 1.91 -5.93
CA ASP A 74 18.31 1.83 -7.39
C ASP A 74 17.08 1.07 -7.95
N PHE A 75 16.97 0.99 -9.28
CA PHE A 75 15.84 0.34 -9.94
C PHE A 75 15.87 -1.19 -9.82
N ASP A 76 17.04 -1.80 -9.65
CA ASP A 76 17.18 -3.24 -9.48
C ASP A 76 16.64 -3.67 -8.11
N ALA A 77 17.04 -2.97 -7.05
CA ALA A 77 16.47 -3.15 -5.72
C ALA A 77 14.96 -2.87 -5.68
N LEU A 78 14.46 -1.89 -6.45
CA LEU A 78 13.02 -1.66 -6.56
C LEU A 78 12.32 -2.85 -7.24
N PHE A 79 12.90 -3.39 -8.31
CA PHE A 79 12.37 -4.54 -9.03
C PHE A 79 12.36 -5.80 -8.15
N ASP A 80 13.50 -6.17 -7.58
CA ASP A 80 13.68 -7.42 -6.83
C ASP A 80 12.82 -7.44 -5.57
N ASN A 81 12.83 -6.36 -4.78
CA ASN A 81 12.02 -6.29 -3.56
C ASN A 81 10.52 -6.22 -3.86
N THR A 82 10.13 -5.61 -4.99
CA THR A 82 8.72 -5.65 -5.44
C THR A 82 8.35 -7.08 -5.83
N ARG A 83 9.17 -7.77 -6.65
CA ARG A 83 8.91 -9.14 -7.14
C ARG A 83 8.88 -10.17 -6.02
N ALA A 84 9.63 -9.95 -4.93
CA ALA A 84 9.73 -10.87 -3.80
C ALA A 84 8.42 -11.04 -3.01
N PHE A 85 7.52 -10.05 -3.05
CA PHE A 85 6.24 -10.12 -2.35
C PHE A 85 5.28 -11.10 -3.05
N PRO A 86 4.50 -11.95 -2.33
CA PRO A 86 3.56 -12.90 -2.93
C PRO A 86 2.30 -12.18 -3.46
N TRP A 87 2.41 -11.53 -4.61
CA TRP A 87 1.32 -10.79 -5.25
C TRP A 87 0.14 -11.67 -5.64
N GLU A 88 0.37 -12.95 -5.88
CA GLU A 88 -0.65 -13.94 -6.21
C GLU A 88 -1.71 -14.13 -5.11
N ASP A 89 -1.36 -13.83 -3.85
CA ASP A 89 -2.30 -13.88 -2.72
C ASP A 89 -3.29 -12.69 -2.74
N TRP A 90 -3.01 -11.66 -3.56
CA TRP A 90 -3.74 -10.38 -3.59
C TRP A 90 -4.35 -10.04 -4.94
N ILE A 91 -3.72 -10.47 -6.04
CA ILE A 91 -4.11 -10.12 -7.41
C ILE A 91 -4.52 -11.41 -8.13
N PRO A 92 -5.83 -11.64 -8.34
CA PRO A 92 -6.32 -12.77 -9.11
C PRO A 92 -5.80 -12.77 -10.56
N SER A 93 -5.74 -13.94 -11.19
CA SER A 93 -5.19 -14.12 -12.54
C SER A 93 -5.86 -13.27 -13.64
N GLN A 94 -7.15 -12.95 -13.49
CA GLN A 94 -7.90 -12.13 -14.44
C GLN A 94 -8.02 -10.65 -14.01
N ALA A 95 -7.33 -10.25 -12.94
CA ALA A 95 -7.45 -8.90 -12.41
C ALA A 95 -6.69 -7.87 -13.26
N VAL A 96 -7.37 -6.76 -13.57
CA VAL A 96 -6.74 -5.58 -14.14
C VAL A 96 -6.28 -4.68 -12.99
N PHE A 97 -4.99 -4.34 -12.96
CA PHE A 97 -4.43 -3.45 -11.94
C PHE A 97 -3.61 -2.32 -12.56
N VAL A 98 -3.72 -1.12 -11.97
CA VAL A 98 -2.98 0.09 -12.36
C VAL A 98 -1.97 0.41 -11.27
N VAL A 99 -0.76 0.80 -11.67
CA VAL A 99 0.29 1.23 -10.75
C VAL A 99 0.35 2.75 -10.71
N ASN A 100 -0.17 3.34 -9.63
CA ASN A 100 -0.01 4.76 -9.33
C ASN A 100 1.12 4.93 -8.33
N GLY A 101 1.90 6.01 -8.47
CA GLY A 101 3.05 6.24 -7.60
C GLY A 101 3.41 7.72 -7.48
N TYR A 102 4.09 8.04 -6.40
CA TYR A 102 4.71 9.33 -6.16
C TYR A 102 6.13 9.11 -5.64
N SER A 103 7.02 10.07 -5.88
CA SER A 103 8.38 10.07 -5.34
C SER A 103 8.67 11.43 -4.73
N ARG A 104 9.25 11.43 -3.52
CA ARG A 104 9.59 12.65 -2.79
C ARG A 104 10.95 12.47 -2.14
N LYS A 105 11.86 13.43 -2.34
CA LYS A 105 13.22 13.44 -1.75
C LYS A 105 13.95 12.09 -1.87
N SER A 106 13.77 11.39 -2.99
CA SER A 106 14.29 10.04 -3.23
C SER A 106 15.23 10.03 -4.43
N ILE A 107 16.20 9.11 -4.41
CA ILE A 107 17.12 8.88 -5.54
C ILE A 107 16.33 8.48 -6.79
N LEU A 108 15.30 7.66 -6.63
CA LEU A 108 14.38 7.26 -7.68
C LEU A 108 13.28 8.32 -7.88
N PHE A 109 13.58 9.42 -8.54
CA PHE A 109 12.64 10.54 -8.76
C PHE A 109 11.73 10.36 -9.98
N GLY A 110 12.12 9.53 -10.95
CA GLY A 110 11.38 9.30 -12.19
C GLY A 110 10.11 8.48 -11.97
N ILE A 111 8.99 9.14 -11.69
CA ILE A 111 7.69 8.48 -11.40
C ILE A 111 7.28 7.51 -12.52
N PRO A 112 7.28 7.88 -13.83
CA PRO A 112 6.91 6.94 -14.88
C PRO A 112 7.81 5.70 -14.95
N SER A 113 9.11 5.87 -14.67
CA SER A 113 10.08 4.77 -14.61
C SER A 113 9.79 3.85 -13.42
N CYS A 114 9.50 4.41 -12.24
CA CYS A 114 9.14 3.64 -11.05
C CYS A 114 7.86 2.82 -11.30
N GLN A 115 6.82 3.44 -11.87
CA GLN A 115 5.57 2.76 -12.21
C GLN A 115 5.81 1.60 -13.18
N ARG A 116 6.63 1.81 -14.21
CA ARG A 116 6.97 0.77 -15.20
C ARG A 116 7.72 -0.41 -14.56
N ILE A 117 8.72 -0.12 -13.74
CA ILE A 117 9.52 -1.15 -13.05
C ILE A 117 8.67 -1.94 -12.06
N ILE A 118 7.86 -1.26 -11.24
CA ILE A 118 6.94 -1.91 -10.30
C ILE A 118 5.93 -2.79 -11.05
N LYS A 119 5.30 -2.26 -12.12
CA LYS A 119 4.36 -3.02 -12.95
C LYS A 119 5.02 -4.28 -13.51
N LYS A 120 6.23 -4.16 -14.05
CA LYS A 120 7.01 -5.30 -14.57
C LYS A 120 7.31 -6.34 -13.48
N ALA A 121 7.73 -5.89 -12.30
CA ALA A 121 8.05 -6.78 -11.18
C ALA A 121 6.83 -7.58 -10.69
N ILE A 122 5.67 -6.92 -10.57
CA ILE A 122 4.40 -7.57 -10.19
C ILE A 122 4.00 -8.61 -11.24
N VAL A 123 4.05 -8.25 -12.54
CA VAL A 123 3.71 -9.18 -13.63
C VAL A 123 4.66 -10.38 -13.62
N ALA A 124 5.97 -10.16 -13.49
CA ALA A 124 6.95 -11.25 -13.42
C ALA A 124 6.66 -12.20 -12.23
N ARG A 125 6.28 -11.67 -11.06
CA ARG A 125 5.88 -12.52 -9.92
C ARG A 125 4.64 -13.37 -10.25
N LEU A 126 3.61 -12.75 -10.81
CA LEU A 126 2.36 -13.43 -11.14
C LEU A 126 2.55 -14.53 -12.20
N LEU A 127 3.36 -14.27 -13.22
CA LEU A 127 3.70 -15.26 -14.25
C LEU A 127 4.46 -16.45 -13.65
N HIS A 128 5.49 -16.17 -12.84
CA HIS A 128 6.25 -17.21 -12.14
C HIS A 128 5.36 -18.08 -11.23
N ALA A 129 4.46 -17.46 -10.45
CA ALA A 129 3.52 -18.18 -9.59
C ALA A 129 2.52 -19.05 -10.39
N ALA A 130 2.17 -18.63 -11.62
CA ALA A 130 1.33 -19.38 -12.54
C ALA A 130 2.08 -20.46 -13.35
N GLY A 131 3.41 -20.58 -13.18
CA GLY A 131 4.24 -21.50 -13.97
C GLY A 131 4.45 -21.06 -15.43
N LEU A 132 4.24 -19.78 -15.72
CA LEU A 132 4.42 -19.17 -17.05
C LEU A 132 5.78 -18.48 -17.17
N PRO A 133 6.35 -18.39 -18.39
CA PRO A 133 7.63 -17.70 -18.59
C PRO A 133 7.51 -16.19 -18.33
N ASP A 134 8.58 -15.58 -17.79
CA ASP A 134 8.65 -14.17 -17.37
C ASP A 134 8.56 -13.15 -18.55
N ASN A 135 8.45 -13.64 -19.79
CA ASN A 135 8.61 -12.91 -21.03
C ASN A 135 7.35 -12.94 -21.93
N ALA A 136 6.16 -12.84 -21.32
CA ALA A 136 4.95 -12.48 -22.05
C ALA A 136 5.09 -11.05 -22.60
N GLN A 137 5.41 -10.96 -23.89
CA GLN A 137 5.44 -9.72 -24.68
C GLN A 137 4.05 -9.08 -24.79
#